data_AF-A0A960KAD3-F1
#
_entry.id   AF-A0A960KAD3-F1
#
_cell.length_a   1.000
_cell.length_b   1.000
_cell.length_c   1.000
_cell.angle_alpha   90.00
_cell.angle_beta   90.00
_cell.angle_gamma   90.00
#
_symmetry.space_group_name_H-M   'P 1'
#
loop_
_entity.id
_entity.type
_entity.pdbx_description
1 polymer ?
#
loop_
_entity_poly.entity_id
_entity_poly.type
_entity_poly.pdbx_seq_one_letter_code
_entity_poly.pdbx_strand_id
1 'polypeptide(L)'
;MTQPPTERGPGPPGGATQTDGGSIGLLECLLIGIGGMIGGGIFAVLGLAVRVGEGGTFVAFFMAGIVALLTAYSYDHQPGCDPPR
;
A
#
# COMPACT_ATOMS: atom_id res chain seq x y z
N MET A 1 4.01 -14.21 -46.65
CA MET A 1 5.47 -13.99 -46.49
C MET A 1 5.81 -12.49 -46.31
N THR A 2 4.78 -11.67 -46.08
CA THR A 2 4.71 -10.68 -44.98
C THR A 2 5.69 -10.95 -43.83
N GLN A 3 6.63 -10.04 -43.57
CA GLN A 3 6.57 -9.00 -42.52
C GLN A 3 7.74 -7.99 -42.66
N PRO A 4 7.53 -6.66 -42.46
CA PRO A 4 8.58 -5.66 -42.25
C PRO A 4 8.96 -5.50 -40.75
N PRO A 5 10.25 -5.38 -40.39
CA PRO A 5 10.71 -5.13 -39.02
C PRO A 5 10.95 -3.63 -38.74
N THR A 6 9.87 -2.86 -38.65
CA THR A 6 9.82 -1.48 -38.16
C THR A 6 8.34 -1.31 -37.73
N GLU A 7 7.92 -1.11 -36.49
CA GLU A 7 8.39 -0.18 -35.47
C GLU A 7 7.90 -0.70 -34.10
N ARG A 8 8.76 -1.38 -33.31
CA ARG A 8 8.51 -1.43 -31.86
C ARG A 8 9.05 -0.12 -31.32
N GLY A 9 8.16 0.87 -31.14
CA GLY A 9 8.49 2.11 -30.46
C GLY A 9 9.19 1.83 -29.13
N PRO A 10 10.05 2.75 -28.65
CA PRO A 10 10.63 2.67 -27.31
C PRO A 10 9.49 2.44 -26.32
N GLY A 11 9.50 1.30 -25.64
CA GLY A 11 8.57 1.05 -24.56
C GLY A 11 8.69 2.17 -23.52
N PRO A 12 7.59 2.56 -22.87
CA PRO A 12 7.64 3.57 -21.83
C PRO A 12 8.73 3.22 -20.81
N PRO A 13 9.59 4.18 -20.41
CA PRO A 13 10.56 3.92 -19.37
C PRO A 13 9.80 3.47 -18.12
N GLY A 14 9.96 2.19 -17.79
CA GLY A 14 9.49 1.59 -16.55
C GLY A 14 10.28 2.15 -15.37
N GLY A 15 10.04 3.42 -15.04
CA GLY A 15 10.50 4.04 -13.82
C GLY A 15 9.42 3.90 -12.76
N ALA A 16 9.65 3.06 -11.76
CA ALA A 16 9.16 3.32 -10.40
C ALA A 16 9.77 2.44 -9.31
N THR A 17 10.36 1.27 -9.59
CA THR A 17 11.12 0.54 -8.55
C THR A 17 12.10 -0.45 -9.17
N GLN A 18 13.34 -0.02 -9.33
CA GLN A 18 14.47 -0.87 -9.69
C GLN A 18 15.17 -1.27 -8.38
N THR A 19 14.94 -2.49 -7.91
CA THR A 19 15.77 -3.13 -6.89
C THR A 19 16.65 -4.14 -7.61
N ASP A 20 17.89 -3.75 -7.90
CA ASP A 20 18.87 -4.57 -8.57
C ASP A 20 19.32 -5.74 -7.67
N GLY A 21 19.09 -6.96 -8.14
CA GLY A 21 19.82 -8.16 -7.69
C GLY A 21 19.15 -9.01 -6.61
N GLY A 22 18.26 -9.91 -7.02
CA GLY A 22 17.90 -11.13 -6.28
C GLY A 22 16.94 -10.92 -5.10
N SER A 23 15.70 -11.39 -5.25
CA SER A 23 14.58 -11.32 -4.29
C SER A 23 14.17 -9.89 -3.89
N ILE A 24 12.93 -9.50 -4.26
CA ILE A 24 12.27 -8.38 -3.59
C ILE A 24 12.24 -8.74 -2.10
N GLY A 25 12.97 -7.97 -1.29
CA GLY A 25 12.95 -8.14 0.14
C GLY A 25 11.53 -7.89 0.64
N LEU A 26 11.08 -8.70 1.61
CA LEU A 26 9.85 -8.42 2.34
C LEU A 26 9.87 -6.99 2.90
N LEU A 27 11.06 -6.53 3.28
CA LEU A 27 11.32 -5.16 3.69
C LEU A 27 10.99 -4.15 2.57
N GLU A 28 11.53 -4.31 1.36
CA GLU A 28 11.26 -3.40 0.22
C GLU A 28 9.76 -3.35 -0.12
N CYS A 29 9.09 -4.52 -0.13
CA CYS A 29 7.66 -4.60 -0.38
C CYS A 29 6.84 -3.95 0.75
N LEU A 30 7.29 -4.09 2.00
CA LEU A 30 6.67 -3.45 3.15
C LEU A 30 6.89 -1.93 3.13
N LEU A 31 8.09 -1.46 2.79
CA LEU A 31 8.40 -0.03 2.69
C LEU A 31 7.61 0.65 1.57
N ILE A 32 7.52 0.05 0.38
CA ILE A 32 6.74 0.61 -0.72
C ILE A 32 5.24 0.60 -0.40
N GLY A 33 4.74 -0.46 0.24
CA GLY A 33 3.34 -0.59 0.65
C GLY A 33 2.95 0.44 1.72
N ILE A 34 3.74 0.52 2.81
CA ILE A 34 3.49 1.47 3.90
C ILE A 34 3.70 2.91 3.39
N GLY A 35 4.76 3.17 2.63
CA GLY A 35 5.05 4.49 2.06
C GLY A 35 3.91 4.98 1.17
N GLY A 36 3.35 4.11 0.34
CA GLY A 36 2.19 4.42 -0.50
C GLY A 36 0.90 4.65 0.30
N MET A 37 0.60 3.80 1.29
CA MET A 37 -0.64 3.89 2.07
C MET A 37 -0.68 5.13 2.98
N ILE A 38 0.46 5.50 3.59
CA ILE A 38 0.57 6.69 4.44
C ILE A 38 0.63 7.96 3.57
N GLY A 39 1.41 7.95 2.49
CA GLY A 39 1.60 9.10 1.60
C GLY A 39 0.36 9.46 0.78
N GLY A 40 -0.41 8.45 0.34
CA GLY A 40 -1.62 8.66 -0.46
C GLY A 40 -2.91 8.78 0.35
N GLY A 41 -3.05 8.01 1.44
CA GLY A 41 -4.29 7.93 2.20
C GLY A 41 -4.33 8.87 3.40
N ILE A 42 -3.45 8.63 4.38
CA ILE A 42 -3.48 9.33 5.66
C ILE A 42 -3.25 10.84 5.47
N PHE A 43 -2.25 11.22 4.68
CA PHE A 43 -1.95 12.64 4.46
C PHE A 43 -3.05 13.37 3.68
N ALA A 44 -3.73 12.70 2.74
CA ALA A 44 -4.88 13.26 2.04
C ALA A 44 -6.08 13.48 2.97
N VAL A 45 -6.36 12.50 3.84
CA VAL A 45 -7.45 12.60 4.83
C VAL A 45 -7.16 13.69 5.87
N LEU A 46 -5.93 13.78 6.40
CA LEU A 46 -5.55 14.85 7.32
C LEU A 46 -5.63 16.23 6.66
N GLY A 47 -5.15 16.38 5.43
CA GLY A 47 -5.25 17.63 4.67
C GLY A 47 -6.69 18.10 4.46
N LEU A 48 -7.59 17.18 4.14
CA LEU A 48 -9.03 17.48 3.98
C LEU A 48 -9.70 17.75 5.34
N ALA A 49 -9.41 16.94 6.34
CA ALA A 49 -10.08 17.02 7.62
C ALA A 49 -9.59 18.22 8.45
N VAL A 50 -8.35 18.70 8.28
CA VAL A 50 -7.91 19.99 8.85
C VAL A 50 -8.68 21.16 8.23
N ARG A 51 -9.06 21.06 6.94
CA ARG A 51 -9.85 22.09 6.24
C ARG A 51 -11.33 22.07 6.64
N VAL A 52 -11.89 20.90 6.96
CA VAL A 52 -13.33 20.70 7.19
C VAL A 52 -13.69 20.63 8.69
N GLY A 53 -12.77 20.19 9.55
CA GLY A 53 -13.09 19.69 10.88
C GLY A 53 -12.38 20.38 12.03
N GLU A 54 -12.02 21.68 11.92
CA GLU A 54 -11.38 22.52 12.96
C GLU A 54 -11.45 21.91 14.39
N GLY A 55 -10.44 21.11 14.76
CA GLY A 55 -10.27 20.50 16.09
C GLY A 55 -10.70 19.03 16.29
N GLY A 56 -11.58 18.46 15.45
CA GLY A 56 -12.16 17.11 15.63
C GLY A 56 -11.43 15.96 14.91
N THR A 57 -10.57 16.27 13.94
CA THR A 57 -9.96 15.31 13.02
C THR A 57 -9.12 14.23 13.69
N PHE A 58 -8.31 14.59 14.67
CA PHE A 58 -7.40 13.66 15.33
C PHE A 58 -8.17 12.63 16.18
N VAL A 59 -9.30 13.04 16.77
CA VAL A 59 -10.19 12.16 17.56
C VAL A 59 -10.86 11.11 16.67
N ALA A 60 -11.37 11.50 15.50
CA ALA A 60 -11.98 10.58 14.55
C ALA A 60 -10.97 9.57 13.99
N PHE A 61 -9.76 10.02 13.66
CA PHE A 61 -8.68 9.16 13.18
C PHE A 61 -8.19 8.19 14.26
N PHE A 62 -8.09 8.65 15.52
CA PHE A 62 -7.71 7.83 16.65
C PHE A 62 -8.74 6.73 16.94
N MET A 63 -10.05 7.04 16.87
CA MET A 63 -11.11 6.04 16.97
C MET A 63 -11.07 5.03 15.80
N ALA A 64 -10.86 5.49 14.57
CA ALA A 64 -10.72 4.61 13.41
C ALA A 64 -9.52 3.66 13.54
N GLY A 65 -8.39 4.16 14.06
CA GLY A 65 -7.20 3.35 14.34
C GLY A 65 -7.46 2.29 15.43
N ILE A 66 -8.16 2.64 16.51
CA ILE A 66 -8.57 1.68 17.55
C ILE A 66 -9.48 0.61 16.96
N VAL A 67 -10.48 0.98 16.15
CA VAL A 67 -11.38 0.01 15.50
C VAL A 67 -10.62 -0.89 14.52
N ALA A 68 -9.65 -0.36 13.77
CA ALA A 68 -8.79 -1.13 12.88
C ALA A 68 -7.92 -2.13 13.66
N LEU A 69 -7.35 -1.73 14.80
CA LEU A 69 -6.62 -2.60 15.72
C LEU A 69 -7.51 -3.71 16.29
N LEU A 70 -8.71 -3.37 16.79
CA LEU A 70 -9.67 -4.36 17.29
C LEU A 70 -10.11 -5.35 16.20
N THR A 71 -10.28 -4.86 14.98
CA THR A 71 -10.64 -5.68 13.82
C THR A 71 -9.49 -6.60 13.44
N ALA A 72 -8.28 -6.09 13.29
CA ALA A 72 -7.08 -6.88 12.98
C ALA A 72 -6.83 -7.95 14.05
N TYR A 73 -6.99 -7.62 15.33
CA TYR A 73 -6.89 -8.57 16.43
C TYR A 73 -7.95 -9.67 16.34
N SER A 74 -9.17 -9.34 15.89
CA SER A 74 -10.24 -10.32 15.69
C SER A 74 -10.00 -11.22 14.47
N TYR A 75 -9.23 -10.75 13.48
CA TYR A 75 -8.80 -11.58 12.34
C TYR A 75 -7.59 -12.47 12.67
N ASP A 76 -6.68 -12.02 13.55
CA ASP A 76 -5.51 -12.81 13.98
C ASP A 76 -5.88 -13.96 14.94
N HIS A 77 -7.03 -13.86 15.62
CA HIS A 77 -7.53 -14.89 16.51
C HIS A 77 -8.32 -16.03 15.81
N GLN A 78 -8.07 -16.28 14.52
CA GLN A 78 -8.48 -17.56 13.94
C GLN A 78 -7.33 -18.58 14.11
N PRO A 79 -7.40 -19.51 15.08
CA PRO A 79 -6.57 -20.72 15.08
C PRO A 79 -7.06 -21.63 13.95
N GLY A 80 -6.65 -21.30 12.72
CA GLY A 80 -7.26 -21.85 11.52
C GLY A 80 -6.24 -22.09 10.42
N CYS A 81 -5.18 -22.84 10.73
CA CYS A 81 -4.47 -23.60 9.71
C CYS A 81 -3.90 -24.87 10.35
N ASP A 82 -4.74 -25.90 10.41
CA ASP A 82 -4.25 -27.28 10.45
C ASP A 82 -3.43 -27.55 9.17
N PRO A 83 -2.24 -28.16 9.27
CA PRO A 83 -1.49 -28.61 8.11
C PRO A 83 -2.14 -29.86 7.49
N PRO A 84 -2.58 -29.85 6.21
CA PRO A 84 -2.64 -31.08 5.45
C PRO A 84 -1.22 -31.46 5.01
N ARG A 85 -0.77 -32.60 5.54
CA ARG A 85 0.36 -33.46 5.12
C ARG A 85 1.02 -33.11 3.77
#